data_AF-A0A8I1GUI9-F1
#
_entry.id   AF-A0A8I1GUI9-F1
#
_cell.length_a   1.000
_cell.length_b   1.000
_cell.length_c   1.000
_cell.angle_alpha   90.00
_cell.angle_beta   90.00
_cell.angle_gamma   90.00
#
_symmetry.space_group_name_H-M   'P 1'
#
loop_
_entity.id
_entity.type
_entity.pdbx_description
1 polymer ?
#
loop_
_entity_poly.entity_id
_entity_poly.type
_entity_poly.pdbx_seq_one_letter_code
_entity_poly.pdbx_strand_id
1 'polypeptide(L)'
;EPVKIPFLRKEVVVEVQDKMFGKAEITKNQTRNYVLSPEQYQEVIKQVNAAVTIKKDYERLKKTDFVKENESLKVHAEGWMQENRTLKQEKSKLKKEVGVLNREISSLKAHIKGLQTNIRVLYIQTKKVLKEQFKVLRGIVKNELDSKGVDNQFEREHKREI
;
A
#
# COMPACT_ATOMS: atom_id res chain seq x y z
N GLU A 1 -0.52 42.13 22.90
CA GLU A 1 -0.25 43.26 21.98
C GLU A 1 1.25 43.55 21.97
N PRO A 2 1.84 43.99 20.85
CA PRO A 2 3.26 44.35 20.82
C PRO A 2 3.49 45.60 21.68
N VAL A 3 4.42 45.52 22.63
CA VAL A 3 4.80 46.66 23.47
C VAL A 3 5.49 47.70 22.57
N LYS A 4 4.86 48.87 22.40
CA LYS A 4 5.46 49.99 21.66
C LYS A 4 6.34 50.77 22.62
N ILE A 5 7.64 50.85 22.35
CA ILE A 5 8.56 51.69 23.12
C ILE A 5 8.59 53.06 22.43
N PRO A 6 7.99 54.12 23.00
CA PRO A 6 7.98 55.43 22.39
C PRO A 6 9.39 56.04 22.43
N PHE A 7 9.86 56.63 21.33
CA PHE A 7 11.13 57.36 21.30
C PHE A 7 10.95 58.80 21.75
N LEU A 8 11.96 59.38 22.42
CA LEU A 8 11.87 60.76 22.92
C LEU A 8 11.85 61.79 21.77
N ARG A 9 12.76 61.65 20.81
CA ARG A 9 12.91 62.52 19.64
C ARG A 9 13.87 61.92 18.62
N LYS A 10 13.94 62.50 17.43
CA LYS A 10 15.05 62.25 16.50
C LYS A 10 16.28 63.01 16.96
N GLU A 11 17.45 62.41 16.76
CA GLU A 11 18.72 63.06 17.06
C GLU A 11 18.93 64.28 16.15
N VAL A 12 19.52 65.34 16.71
CA VAL A 12 19.82 66.59 16.01
C VAL A 12 21.30 66.86 16.19
N VAL A 13 22.03 66.90 15.09
CA VAL A 13 23.44 67.29 15.08
C VAL A 13 23.49 68.80 14.86
N VAL A 14 24.25 69.48 15.70
CA VAL A 14 24.48 70.92 15.61
C VAL A 14 25.89 71.14 15.13
N GLU A 15 26.04 71.68 13.93
CA GLU A 15 27.32 72.10 13.37
C GLU A 15 27.48 73.60 13.63
N VAL A 16 28.62 73.98 14.22
CA VAL A 16 28.96 75.38 14.50
C VAL A 16 30.13 75.75 13.60
N GLN A 17 29.91 76.75 12.76
CA GLN A 17 30.95 77.33 11.91
C GLN A 17 31.33 78.72 12.44
N ASP A 18 32.55 78.84 12.92
CA ASP A 18 33.08 80.11 13.42
C ASP A 18 33.42 81.05 12.27
N LYS A 19 32.97 82.31 12.39
CA LYS A 19 33.22 83.38 11.42
C LYS A 19 34.26 84.35 11.97
N MET A 20 35.09 84.94 11.09
CA MET A 20 36.13 85.89 11.50
C MET A 20 35.57 87.20 12.11
N PHE A 21 34.33 87.57 11.81
CA PHE A 21 33.64 88.71 12.42
C PHE A 21 32.14 88.40 12.60
N GLY A 22 31.59 88.72 13.77
CA GLY A 22 30.19 88.44 14.14
C GLY A 22 29.99 87.11 14.87
N LYS A 23 28.74 86.77 15.19
CA LYS A 23 28.38 85.53 15.91
C LYS A 23 28.51 84.31 14.99
N ALA A 24 28.93 83.17 15.56
CA ALA A 24 29.07 81.89 14.84
C ALA A 24 27.76 81.45 14.17
N GLU A 25 27.88 80.82 13.00
CA GLU A 25 26.74 80.25 12.27
C GLU A 25 26.44 78.84 12.80
N ILE A 26 25.17 78.60 13.15
CA ILE A 26 24.73 77.36 13.79
C ILE A 26 23.73 76.67 12.85
N THR A 27 24.12 75.54 12.26
CA THR A 27 23.26 74.68 11.45
C THR A 27 22.77 73.48 12.27
N LYS A 28 21.46 73.21 12.23
CA LYS A 28 20.84 72.07 12.94
C LYS A 28 20.29 71.07 11.94
N ASN A 29 20.87 69.88 11.87
CA ASN A 29 20.46 68.81 10.96
C ASN A 29 19.84 67.66 11.75
N GLN A 30 18.60 67.28 11.41
CA GLN A 30 17.95 66.11 11.99
C GLN A 30 18.51 64.83 11.36
N THR A 31 18.93 63.87 12.18
CA THR A 31 19.40 62.56 11.70
C THR A 31 18.24 61.57 11.56
N ARG A 32 18.54 60.37 11.04
CA ARG A 32 17.59 59.25 11.00
C ARG A 32 17.55 58.45 12.32
N ASN A 33 18.37 58.80 13.30
CA ASN A 33 18.47 58.06 14.55
C ASN A 33 17.41 58.53 15.55
N TYR A 34 16.92 57.59 16.34
CA TYR A 34 15.98 57.86 17.43
C TYR A 34 16.72 57.87 18.76
N VAL A 35 16.42 58.88 19.58
CA VAL A 35 16.99 59.03 20.92
C VAL A 35 16.08 58.37 21.93
N LEU A 36 16.67 57.50 22.75
CA LEU A 36 16.03 56.86 23.89
C LEU A 36 16.54 57.48 25.19
N SER A 37 15.67 57.57 26.19
CA SER A 37 16.13 57.84 27.55
C SER A 37 16.92 56.63 28.09
N PRO A 38 17.77 56.82 29.12
CA PRO A 38 18.40 55.69 29.81
C PRO A 38 17.38 54.65 30.29
N GLU A 39 16.21 55.08 30.78
CA GLU A 39 15.13 54.19 31.25
C GLU A 39 14.49 53.39 30.10
N GLN A 40 14.21 54.04 28.98
CA GLN A 40 13.66 53.39 27.78
C GLN A 40 14.66 52.38 27.21
N TYR A 41 15.94 52.75 27.16
CA TYR A 41 17.00 51.85 26.72
C TYR A 41 17.10 50.61 27.62
N GLN A 42 16.98 50.79 28.95
CA GLN A 42 16.92 49.67 29.89
C GLN A 42 15.71 48.77 29.67
N GLU A 43 14.54 49.33 29.34
CA GLU A 43 13.34 48.55 29.03
C GLU A 43 13.49 47.73 27.74
N VAL A 44 14.05 48.33 26.68
CA VAL A 44 14.41 47.62 25.45
C VAL A 44 15.33 46.44 25.77
N ILE A 45 16.40 46.68 26.54
CA ILE A 45 17.37 45.64 26.90
C ILE A 45 16.70 44.50 27.66
N LYS A 46 15.83 44.80 28.64
CA LYS A 46 15.11 43.77 29.40
C LYS A 46 14.27 42.89 28.47
N GLN A 47 13.53 43.48 27.55
CA GLN A 47 12.71 42.74 26.59
C GLN A 47 13.54 41.90 25.63
N VAL A 48 14.62 42.47 25.07
CA VAL A 48 15.53 41.76 24.17
C VAL A 48 16.17 40.58 24.89
N ASN A 49 16.66 40.77 26.12
CA ASN A 49 17.25 39.71 26.93
C ASN A 49 16.23 38.60 27.25
N ALA A 50 14.99 38.96 27.61
CA ALA A 50 13.93 37.99 27.84
C ALA A 50 13.62 37.18 26.57
N ALA A 51 13.49 37.84 25.42
CA ALA A 51 13.25 37.19 24.14
C ALA A 51 14.39 36.24 23.74
N VAL A 52 15.65 36.66 23.95
CA VAL A 52 16.83 35.81 23.70
C VAL A 52 16.81 34.57 24.61
N THR A 53 16.47 34.72 25.89
CA THR A 53 16.36 33.59 26.83
C THR A 53 15.27 32.62 26.41
N ILE A 54 14.07 33.12 26.06
CA ILE A 54 12.96 32.28 25.57
C ILE A 54 13.37 31.51 24.31
N LYS A 55 14.03 32.19 23.36
CA LYS A 55 14.50 31.56 22.12
C LYS A 55 15.49 30.44 22.41
N LYS A 56 16.47 30.69 23.30
CA LYS A 56 17.46 29.68 23.71
C LYS A 56 16.80 28.46 24.36
N ASP A 57 15.84 28.70 25.25
CA ASP A 57 15.12 27.62 25.92
C ASP A 57 14.25 26.80 24.96
N TYR A 58 13.61 27.45 23.99
CA TYR A 58 12.87 26.75 22.94
C TYR A 58 13.78 25.89 22.06
N GLU A 59 14.94 26.42 21.65
CA GLU A 59 15.92 25.65 20.87
C GLU A 59 16.49 24.48 21.68
N ARG A 60 16.70 24.65 22.99
CA ARG A 60 17.08 23.56 23.90
C ARG A 60 16.00 22.49 23.97
N LEU A 61 14.73 22.89 24.17
CA LEU A 61 13.58 21.98 24.23
C LEU A 61 13.43 21.16 22.95
N LYS A 62 13.59 21.78 21.77
CA LYS A 62 13.56 21.06 20.50
C LYS A 62 14.65 20.00 20.34
N LYS A 63 15.79 20.18 21.01
CA LYS A 63 16.90 19.23 20.97
C LYS A 63 16.81 18.13 22.02
N THR A 64 15.82 18.19 22.90
CA THR A 64 15.59 17.14 23.90
C THR A 64 15.27 15.81 23.24
N ASP A 65 15.64 14.73 23.92
CA ASP A 65 15.49 13.39 23.37
C ASP A 65 14.02 13.03 23.14
N PHE A 66 13.11 13.50 24.00
CA PHE A 66 11.66 13.29 23.82
C PHE A 66 11.11 13.88 22.51
N VAL A 67 11.57 15.06 22.10
CA VAL A 67 11.09 15.68 20.85
C VAL A 67 11.59 14.88 19.64
N LYS A 68 12.87 14.48 19.65
CA LYS A 68 13.47 13.67 18.58
C LYS A 68 12.82 12.29 18.49
N GLU A 69 12.59 11.65 19.64
CA GLU A 69 11.94 10.34 19.71
C GLU A 69 10.50 10.44 19.18
N ASN A 70 9.74 11.46 19.57
CA ASN A 70 8.38 11.66 19.08
C ASN A 70 8.35 11.90 17.55
N GLU A 71 9.28 12.68 17.01
CA GLU A 71 9.41 12.86 15.55
C GLU A 71 9.75 11.54 14.85
N SER A 72 10.69 10.76 15.38
CA SER A 72 11.05 9.43 14.86
C SER A 72 9.86 8.46 14.90
N LEU A 73 9.16 8.39 16.03
CA LEU A 73 7.97 7.56 16.20
C LEU A 73 6.86 7.96 15.22
N LYS A 74 6.68 9.25 14.96
CA LYS A 74 5.72 9.73 13.96
C LYS A 74 6.05 9.22 12.57
N VAL A 75 7.31 9.30 12.14
CA VAL A 75 7.76 8.77 10.85
C VAL A 75 7.55 7.26 10.76
N HIS A 76 7.88 6.51 11.82
CA HIS A 76 7.64 5.07 11.86
C HIS A 76 6.15 4.71 11.80
N ALA A 77 5.31 5.43 12.55
CA ALA A 77 3.87 5.25 12.53
C ALA A 77 3.27 5.53 11.13
N GLU A 78 3.73 6.57 10.45
CA GLU A 78 3.34 6.87 9.07
C GLU A 78 3.77 5.75 8.11
N GLY A 79 4.99 5.24 8.24
CA GLY A 79 5.49 4.09 7.48
C GLY A 79 4.64 2.83 7.68
N TRP A 80 4.37 2.45 8.93
CA TRP A 80 3.52 1.30 9.26
C TRP A 80 2.09 1.46 8.77
N MET A 81 1.53 2.68 8.83
CA MET A 81 0.20 2.94 8.27
C MET A 81 0.16 2.72 6.76
N GLN A 82 1.20 3.14 6.04
CA GLN A 82 1.30 2.93 4.60
C GLN A 82 1.42 1.45 4.26
N GLU A 83 2.32 0.73 4.93
CA GLU A 83 2.51 -0.71 4.73
C GLU A 83 1.24 -1.50 5.02
N ASN A 84 0.54 -1.19 6.11
CA ASN A 84 -0.73 -1.84 6.47
C ASN A 84 -1.83 -1.57 5.42
N ARG A 85 -1.85 -0.40 4.79
CA ARG A 85 -2.76 -0.12 3.67
C ARG A 85 -2.43 -1.00 2.46
N THR A 86 -1.16 -1.13 2.10
CA THR A 86 -0.71 -2.00 1.00
C THR A 86 -1.07 -3.46 1.27
N LEU A 87 -0.75 -3.98 2.45
CA LEU A 87 -1.08 -5.35 2.85
C LEU A 87 -2.58 -5.64 2.80
N LYS A 88 -3.43 -4.68 3.20
CA LYS A 88 -4.89 -4.82 3.09
C LYS A 88 -5.35 -4.92 1.63
N GLN A 89 -4.74 -4.15 0.73
CA GLN A 89 -5.05 -4.20 -0.71
C GLN A 89 -4.63 -5.54 -1.30
N GLU A 90 -3.41 -6.01 -1.01
CA GLU A 90 -2.91 -7.31 -1.45
C GLU A 90 -3.79 -8.45 -0.94
N LYS A 91 -4.12 -8.47 0.35
CA LYS A 91 -5.03 -9.47 0.94
C LYS A 91 -6.39 -9.51 0.23
N SER A 92 -6.94 -8.35 -0.13
CA SER A 92 -8.21 -8.25 -0.86
C SER A 92 -8.09 -8.83 -2.27
N LYS A 93 -6.97 -8.56 -2.96
CA LYS A 93 -6.67 -9.13 -4.28
C LYS A 93 -6.54 -10.65 -4.22
N LEU A 94 -5.73 -11.19 -3.31
CA LEU A 94 -5.59 -12.63 -3.12
C LEU A 94 -6.94 -13.30 -2.81
N LYS A 95 -7.77 -12.67 -1.96
CA LYS A 95 -9.11 -13.21 -1.66
C LYS A 95 -9.98 -13.34 -2.91
N LYS A 96 -9.88 -12.40 -3.86
CA LYS A 96 -10.60 -12.49 -5.14
C LYS A 96 -10.06 -13.62 -6.01
N GLU A 97 -8.73 -13.74 -6.13
CA GLU A 97 -8.07 -14.79 -6.93
C GLU A 97 -8.43 -16.19 -6.41
N VAL A 98 -8.37 -16.40 -5.09
CA VAL A 98 -8.83 -17.65 -4.46
C VAL A 98 -10.31 -17.93 -4.78
N GLY A 99 -11.15 -16.90 -4.79
CA GLY A 99 -12.56 -17.02 -5.17
C GLY A 99 -12.76 -17.46 -6.62
N VAL A 100 -11.94 -16.98 -7.56
CA VAL A 100 -11.96 -17.40 -8.97
C VAL A 100 -11.52 -18.86 -9.09
N LEU A 101 -10.36 -19.21 -8.51
CA LEU A 101 -9.83 -20.57 -8.55
C LEU A 101 -10.80 -21.60 -7.97
N ASN A 102 -11.50 -21.28 -6.88
CA ASN A 102 -12.51 -22.18 -6.32
C ASN A 102 -13.68 -22.46 -7.28
N ARG A 103 -14.09 -21.47 -8.08
CA ARG A 103 -15.13 -21.65 -9.11
C ARG A 103 -14.62 -22.51 -10.25
N GLU A 104 -13.39 -22.28 -10.71
CA GLU A 104 -12.75 -23.08 -11.76
C GLU A 104 -12.58 -24.54 -11.33
N ILE A 105 -12.11 -24.79 -10.12
CA ILE A 105 -12.02 -26.14 -9.53
C ILE A 105 -13.40 -26.80 -9.49
N SER A 106 -14.44 -26.07 -9.07
CA SER A 106 -15.80 -26.60 -9.03
C SER A 106 -16.32 -26.98 -10.42
N SER A 107 -16.07 -26.12 -11.41
CA SER A 107 -16.41 -26.37 -12.82
C SER A 107 -15.69 -27.60 -13.37
N LEU A 108 -14.37 -27.71 -13.17
CA LEU A 108 -13.58 -28.87 -13.57
C LEU A 108 -14.10 -30.16 -12.92
N LYS A 109 -14.47 -30.10 -11.63
CA LYS A 109 -15.03 -31.26 -10.93
C LYS A 109 -16.37 -31.72 -11.54
N ALA A 110 -17.20 -30.78 -11.99
CA ALA A 110 -18.43 -31.10 -12.71
C ALA A 110 -18.14 -31.73 -14.09
N HIS A 111 -17.19 -31.18 -14.85
CA HIS A 111 -16.77 -31.75 -16.12
C HIS A 111 -16.23 -33.18 -15.97
N ILE A 112 -15.38 -33.44 -14.96
CA ILE A 112 -14.85 -34.78 -14.69
C ILE A 112 -15.99 -35.77 -14.41
N LYS A 113 -16.99 -35.39 -13.61
CA LYS A 113 -18.17 -36.25 -13.36
C LYS A 113 -18.95 -36.54 -14.64
N GLY A 114 -19.11 -35.53 -15.51
CA GLY A 114 -19.73 -35.70 -16.82
C GLY A 114 -18.97 -36.71 -17.69
N LEU A 115 -17.65 -36.56 -17.79
CA LEU A 115 -16.78 -37.48 -18.54
C LEU A 115 -16.83 -38.91 -17.98
N GLN A 116 -16.81 -39.08 -16.65
CA GLN A 116 -16.97 -40.40 -16.01
C GLN A 116 -18.29 -41.06 -16.40
N THR A 117 -19.38 -40.30 -16.45
CA THR A 117 -20.69 -40.79 -16.87
C THR A 117 -20.67 -41.21 -18.34
N ASN A 118 -20.11 -40.38 -19.22
CA ASN A 118 -20.00 -40.68 -20.65
C ASN A 118 -19.18 -41.95 -20.90
N ILE A 119 -18.03 -42.10 -20.23
CA ILE A 119 -17.19 -43.31 -20.33
C ILE A 119 -17.99 -44.55 -19.89
N ARG A 120 -18.75 -44.45 -18.79
CA ARG A 120 -19.58 -45.57 -18.30
C ARG A 120 -20.65 -45.97 -19.31
N VAL A 121 -21.34 -44.99 -19.90
CA VAL A 121 -22.37 -45.24 -20.93
C VAL A 121 -21.75 -45.87 -22.17
N LEU A 122 -20.65 -45.32 -22.67
CA LEU A 122 -19.92 -45.88 -23.81
C LEU A 122 -19.49 -47.32 -23.54
N TYR A 123 -18.92 -47.60 -22.37
CA TYR A 123 -18.52 -48.95 -22.00
C TYR A 123 -19.70 -49.94 -22.04
N ILE A 124 -20.84 -49.58 -21.45
CA ILE A 124 -22.04 -50.43 -21.43
C ILE A 124 -22.57 -50.66 -22.84
N GLN A 125 -22.66 -49.61 -23.66
CA GLN A 125 -23.16 -49.68 -25.03
C GLN A 125 -22.24 -50.54 -25.90
N THR A 126 -20.93 -50.27 -25.89
CA THR A 126 -19.94 -51.04 -26.65
C THR A 126 -19.94 -52.51 -26.22
N LYS A 127 -19.98 -52.80 -24.91
CA LYS A 127 -20.08 -54.18 -24.41
C LYS A 127 -21.33 -54.89 -24.91
N LYS A 128 -22.48 -54.20 -24.94
CA LYS A 128 -23.73 -54.76 -25.46
C LYS A 128 -23.64 -55.05 -26.96
N VAL A 129 -23.17 -54.09 -27.75
CA VAL A 129 -23.03 -54.25 -29.21
C VAL A 129 -22.07 -55.39 -29.55
N LEU A 130 -20.89 -55.44 -28.92
CA LEU A 130 -19.93 -56.52 -29.12
C LEU A 130 -20.51 -57.88 -28.69
N LYS A 131 -21.25 -57.95 -27.59
CA LYS A 131 -21.92 -59.19 -27.16
C LYS A 131 -22.92 -59.69 -28.19
N GLU A 132 -23.76 -58.80 -28.74
CA GLU A 132 -24.74 -59.20 -29.77
C GLU A 132 -24.05 -59.59 -31.09
N GLN A 133 -23.04 -58.85 -31.54
CA GLN A 133 -22.25 -59.21 -32.73
C GLN A 133 -21.55 -60.57 -32.55
N PHE A 134 -20.99 -60.84 -31.37
CA PHE A 134 -20.33 -62.11 -31.09
C PHE A 134 -21.33 -63.27 -31.03
N LYS A 135 -22.55 -63.07 -30.52
CA LYS A 135 -23.62 -64.08 -30.59
C LYS A 135 -23.99 -64.42 -32.04
N VAL A 136 -24.14 -63.40 -32.90
CA VAL A 136 -24.44 -63.60 -34.32
C VAL A 136 -23.31 -64.38 -35.00
N LEU A 137 -22.05 -63.95 -34.82
CA LEU A 137 -20.88 -64.64 -35.35
C LEU A 137 -20.82 -66.10 -34.88
N ARG A 138 -21.03 -66.33 -33.58
CA ARG A 138 -21.06 -67.67 -32.98
C ARG A 138 -22.15 -68.55 -33.62
N GLY A 139 -23.35 -68.00 -33.83
CA GLY A 139 -24.43 -68.70 -34.53
C GLY A 139 -24.05 -69.08 -35.97
N ILE A 140 -23.42 -68.17 -36.71
CA ILE A 140 -22.94 -68.44 -38.08
C ILE A 140 -21.89 -69.56 -38.08
N VAL A 141 -20.87 -69.47 -37.22
CA VAL A 141 -19.81 -70.49 -37.10
C VAL A 141 -20.39 -71.85 -36.73
N LYS A 142 -21.32 -71.89 -35.77
CA LYS A 142 -21.97 -73.13 -35.36
C LYS A 142 -22.74 -73.77 -36.53
N ASN A 143 -23.58 -73.01 -37.23
CA ASN A 143 -24.36 -73.53 -38.36
C ASN A 143 -23.46 -74.08 -39.48
N GLU A 144 -22.32 -73.43 -39.75
CA GLU A 144 -21.35 -73.86 -40.76
C GLU A 144 -20.58 -75.14 -40.35
N LEU A 145 -20.28 -75.32 -39.06
CA LEU A 145 -19.64 -76.53 -38.55
C LEU A 145 -20.62 -77.70 -38.49
N ASP A 146 -21.85 -77.46 -38.03
CA ASP A 146 -22.93 -78.44 -37.97
C ASP A 146 -23.28 -78.96 -39.38
N SER A 147 -23.32 -78.09 -40.40
CA SER A 147 -23.57 -78.49 -41.80
C SER A 147 -22.47 -79.37 -42.39
N LYS A 148 -21.24 -79.26 -41.87
CA LYS A 148 -20.08 -80.09 -42.26
C LYS A 148 -19.91 -81.33 -41.39
N GLY A 149 -20.78 -81.54 -40.38
CA GLY A 149 -20.64 -82.62 -39.40
C GLY A 149 -19.36 -82.51 -38.56
N VAL A 150 -18.75 -81.33 -38.50
CA VAL A 150 -17.54 -81.07 -37.71
C VAL A 150 -17.95 -80.61 -36.33
N ASP A 151 -17.48 -81.31 -35.31
CA ASP A 151 -17.79 -80.97 -33.94
C ASP A 151 -17.09 -79.66 -33.49
N ASN A 152 -17.85 -78.80 -32.79
CA ASN A 152 -17.42 -77.45 -32.42
C ASN A 152 -16.76 -77.42 -31.03
N GLN A 153 -15.43 -77.44 -31.01
CA GLN A 153 -14.64 -77.39 -29.78
C GLN A 153 -14.85 -76.11 -28.97
N PHE A 154 -15.08 -74.96 -29.61
CA PHE A 154 -15.31 -73.69 -28.91
C PHE A 154 -16.60 -73.70 -28.09
N GLU A 155 -17.67 -74.33 -28.61
CA GLU A 155 -18.94 -74.49 -27.89
C GLU A 155 -18.80 -75.40 -26.68
N ARG A 156 -17.96 -76.45 -26.79
CA ARG A 156 -17.72 -77.38 -25.68
C ARG A 156 -16.99 -76.72 -24.52
N GLU A 157 -15.89 -76.02 -24.80
CA GLU A 157 -15.14 -75.34 -23.74
C GLU A 157 -15.95 -74.20 -23.12
N HIS A 158 -16.70 -73.44 -23.92
CA HIS A 158 -17.56 -72.39 -23.37
C HIS A 158 -18.64 -72.91 -22.41
N LYS A 159 -19.22 -74.10 -22.67
CA LYS A 159 -20.17 -74.74 -21.75
C LYS A 159 -19.53 -75.25 -20.46
N ARG A 160 -18.21 -75.47 -20.44
CA ARG A 160 -17.46 -75.87 -19.23
C ARG A 160 -17.08 -74.66 -18.37
N GLU A 161 -16.95 -73.48 -18.98
CA GLU A 161 -16.60 -72.23 -18.28
C GLU A 161 -17.80 -71.48 -17.68
N ILE A 162 -19.05 -71.82 -18.08
CA ILE A 162 -20.30 -71.30 -17.48
C ILE A 162 -20.71 -72.15 -16.28
#